data_AF-A0A0S8BC86-F1
#
_entry.id   AF-A0A0S8BC86-F1
#
_cell.length_a   1.000
_cell.length_b   1.000
_cell.length_c   1.000
_cell.angle_alpha   90.00
_cell.angle_beta   90.00
_cell.angle_gamma   90.00
#
_symmetry.space_group_name_H-M   'P 1'
#
loop_
_entity.id
_entity.type
_entity.pdbx_description
1 polymer ?
#
loop_
_entity_poly.entity_id
_entity_poly.type
_entity_poly.pdbx_seq_one_letter_code
_entity_poly.pdbx_strand_id
1 'polypeptide(L)'
;MGIRTKFNLALFFVFLLGFAVTGAVSYQLLQRNARAEVVRHAELMMEAALAIRGYTVNQVRPHLEERLAVAFLPQSVPAYAATETLNEIRKKHPDYSYKEATLNPTNLRDRATDWEADLVSVFRNANAATKEIIGERETPTGHSLYIARPIRVSDPACLACHSVPAAAPETMLKLYGSANGFGWKLNEVVGAQVVSVPMSLPVENAQRAFTTFMASLLAVFVFAFVVLNLMLSWMIIQPIRRMSQAADKVSTGDFAIEEFAEAGKDEISILGASFNRMRRSLQKAMQMIDA
;
A
#
# COMPACT_ATOMS: atom_id res chain seq x y z
N MET A 1 26.66 -23.54 29.48
CA MET A 1 25.93 -22.29 29.16
C MET A 1 24.96 -21.98 30.30
N GLY A 2 25.08 -20.83 30.96
CA GLY A 2 24.24 -20.48 32.12
C GLY A 2 22.76 -20.28 31.75
N ILE A 3 21.86 -20.40 32.73
CA ILE A 3 20.41 -20.19 32.56
C ILE A 3 20.11 -18.83 31.92
N ARG A 4 20.83 -17.78 32.32
CA ARG A 4 20.72 -16.43 31.75
C ARG A 4 20.92 -16.42 30.24
N THR A 5 21.97 -17.07 29.76
CA THR A 5 22.31 -17.10 28.33
C THR A 5 21.25 -17.89 27.55
N LYS A 6 20.79 -19.02 28.08
CA LYS A 6 19.72 -19.82 27.46
C LYS A 6 18.43 -19.01 27.31
N PHE A 7 18.01 -18.34 28.37
CA PHE A 7 16.82 -17.49 28.36
C PHE A 7 16.96 -16.32 27.40
N ASN A 8 18.08 -15.60 27.43
CA ASN A 8 18.29 -14.43 26.57
C ASN A 8 18.33 -14.81 25.09
N LEU A 9 18.92 -15.97 24.75
CA LEU A 9 18.87 -16.48 23.39
C LEU A 9 17.44 -16.81 22.98
N ALA A 10 16.68 -17.53 23.81
CA ALA A 10 15.28 -17.84 23.52
C ALA A 10 14.44 -16.56 23.31
N LEU A 11 14.56 -15.59 24.21
CA LEU A 11 13.85 -14.32 24.11
C LEU A 11 14.26 -13.54 22.85
N PHE A 12 15.55 -13.48 22.55
CA PHE A 12 16.06 -12.83 21.34
C PHE A 12 15.48 -13.47 20.08
N PHE A 13 15.47 -14.80 19.98
CA PHE A 13 14.91 -15.50 18.81
C PHE A 13 13.40 -15.26 18.67
N VAL A 14 12.65 -15.28 19.77
CA VAL A 14 11.20 -14.98 19.75
C VAL A 14 10.95 -13.55 19.27
N PHE A 15 11.70 -12.57 19.77
CA PHE A 15 11.57 -11.18 19.36
C PHE A 15 11.99 -10.97 17.90
N LEU A 16 13.09 -11.60 17.47
CA LEU A 16 13.55 -11.55 16.09
C LEU A 16 12.51 -12.14 15.12
N LEU A 17 11.94 -13.30 15.47
CA LEU A 17 10.90 -13.95 14.68
C LEU A 17 9.64 -13.07 14.61
N GLY A 18 9.19 -12.54 15.75
CA GLY A 18 8.05 -11.63 15.81
C GLY A 18 8.28 -10.37 14.96
N PHE A 19 9.45 -9.76 15.07
CA PHE A 19 9.83 -8.57 14.30
C PHE A 19 9.84 -8.85 12.80
N ALA A 20 10.41 -9.99 12.39
CA ALA A 20 10.47 -10.40 10.98
C ALA A 20 9.07 -10.67 10.40
N VAL A 21 8.22 -11.41 11.12
CA VAL A 21 6.84 -11.70 10.70
C VAL A 21 6.03 -10.42 10.60
N THR A 22 6.05 -9.57 11.64
CA THR A 22 5.34 -8.30 11.63
C THR A 22 5.86 -7.38 10.53
N GLY A 23 7.18 -7.33 10.29
CA GLY A 23 7.77 -6.58 9.20
C GLY A 23 7.30 -7.04 7.83
N ALA A 24 7.31 -8.34 7.56
CA ALA A 24 6.85 -8.90 6.29
C ALA A 24 5.36 -8.61 6.03
N VAL A 25 4.50 -8.84 7.03
CA VAL A 25 3.05 -8.60 6.92
C VAL A 25 2.76 -7.11 6.74
N SER A 26 3.39 -6.25 7.55
CA SER A 26 3.15 -4.80 7.52
C SER A 26 3.64 -4.19 6.21
N TYR A 27 4.78 -4.64 5.68
CA TYR A 27 5.29 -4.20 4.38
C TYR A 27 4.29 -4.53 3.25
N GLN A 28 3.84 -5.79 3.18
CA GLN A 28 2.87 -6.21 2.17
C GLN A 28 1.54 -5.44 2.29
N LEU A 29 1.06 -5.24 3.52
CA LEU A 29 -0.18 -4.51 3.78
C LEU A 29 -0.07 -3.04 3.34
N LEU A 30 1.01 -2.36 3.73
CA LEU A 30 1.22 -0.95 3.38
C LEU A 30 1.39 -0.74 1.88
N GLN A 31 2.14 -1.62 1.19
CA GLN A 31 2.29 -1.54 -0.27
C GLN A 31 0.98 -1.82 -1.01
N ARG A 32 0.20 -2.82 -0.56
CA ARG A 32 -1.13 -3.10 -1.14
C ARG A 32 -2.09 -1.93 -0.93
N ASN A 33 -2.07 -1.31 0.25
CA ASN A 33 -2.91 -0.15 0.55
C ASN A 33 -2.51 1.07 -0.30
N ALA A 34 -1.21 1.32 -0.48
CA ALA A 34 -0.73 2.39 -1.36
C ALA A 34 -1.20 2.19 -2.80
N ARG A 35 -1.06 0.97 -3.33
CA ARG A 35 -1.55 0.65 -4.68
C ARG A 35 -3.06 0.81 -4.80
N ALA A 36 -3.83 0.29 -3.83
CA ALA A 36 -5.28 0.42 -3.83
C ALA A 36 -5.73 1.89 -3.77
N GLU A 37 -5.02 2.73 -3.02
CA GLU A 37 -5.26 4.18 -2.99
C GLU A 37 -5.06 4.82 -4.36
N VAL A 38 -3.98 4.47 -5.06
CA VAL A 38 -3.71 5.01 -6.41
C VAL A 38 -4.79 4.58 -7.39
N VAL A 39 -5.22 3.32 -7.34
CA VAL A 39 -6.33 2.81 -8.17
C VAL A 39 -7.60 3.62 -7.91
N ARG A 40 -7.99 3.84 -6.65
CA ARG A 40 -9.17 4.64 -6.31
C ARG A 40 -9.10 6.07 -6.84
N HIS A 41 -7.93 6.72 -6.77
CA HIS A 41 -7.74 8.05 -7.34
C HIS A 41 -7.85 8.06 -8.87
N ALA A 42 -7.28 7.06 -9.54
CA ALA A 42 -7.37 6.92 -10.99
C ALA A 42 -8.81 6.63 -11.44
N GLU A 43 -9.54 5.78 -10.70
CA GLU A 43 -10.96 5.50 -10.93
C GLU A 43 -11.80 6.77 -10.77
N LEU A 44 -11.59 7.53 -9.69
CA LEU A 44 -12.32 8.77 -9.46
C LEU A 44 -12.06 9.80 -10.57
N MET A 45 -10.82 9.90 -11.07
CA MET A 45 -10.48 10.76 -12.20
C MET A 45 -11.15 10.29 -13.51
N MET A 46 -11.23 8.98 -13.73
CA MET A 46 -11.95 8.38 -14.86
C MET A 46 -13.45 8.67 -14.77
N GLU A 47 -14.07 8.46 -13.61
CA GLU A 47 -15.49 8.76 -13.37
C GLU A 47 -15.78 10.27 -13.52
N ALA A 48 -14.87 11.13 -13.06
CA ALA A 48 -14.99 12.57 -13.26
C ALA A 48 -14.97 12.93 -14.76
N ALA A 49 -14.08 12.32 -15.55
CA ALA A 49 -14.04 12.50 -17.00
C ALA A 49 -15.37 12.09 -17.64
N LEU A 50 -15.89 10.91 -17.27
CA LEU A 50 -17.17 10.39 -17.78
C LEU A 50 -18.36 11.26 -17.35
N ALA A 51 -18.35 11.79 -16.12
CA ALA A 51 -19.37 12.71 -15.63
C ALA A 51 -19.34 14.04 -16.42
N ILE A 52 -18.16 14.59 -16.71
CA ILE A 52 -18.00 15.78 -17.55
C ILE A 52 -18.54 15.53 -18.95
N ARG A 53 -18.25 14.36 -19.54
CA ARG A 53 -18.81 13.96 -20.85
C ARG A 53 -20.33 13.94 -20.81
N GLY A 54 -20.92 13.27 -19.81
CA GLY A 54 -22.38 13.18 -19.63
C GLY A 54 -23.02 14.55 -19.44
N TYR A 55 -22.44 15.40 -18.58
CA TYR A 55 -22.89 16.78 -18.38
C TYR A 55 -22.82 17.60 -19.68
N THR A 56 -21.72 17.48 -20.43
CA THR A 56 -21.55 18.19 -21.70
C THR A 56 -22.63 17.82 -22.71
N VAL A 57 -22.94 16.54 -22.86
CA VAL A 57 -23.97 16.08 -23.79
C VAL A 57 -25.38 16.48 -23.34
N ASN A 58 -25.69 16.33 -22.05
CA ASN A 58 -27.05 16.47 -21.54
C ASN A 58 -27.43 17.91 -21.19
N GLN A 59 -26.47 18.73 -20.77
CA GLN A 59 -26.72 20.07 -20.21
C GLN A 59 -26.06 21.19 -21.01
N VAL A 60 -24.90 20.95 -21.65
CA VAL A 60 -24.19 22.03 -22.38
C VAL A 60 -24.59 22.07 -23.84
N ARG A 61 -24.50 20.93 -24.54
CA ARG A 61 -24.72 20.84 -25.99
C ARG A 61 -26.06 21.41 -26.45
N PRO A 62 -27.22 21.15 -25.79
CA PRO A 62 -28.51 21.68 -26.24
C PRO A 62 -28.56 23.22 -26.35
N HIS A 63 -27.78 23.93 -25.51
CA HIS A 63 -27.73 25.39 -25.53
C HIS A 63 -26.77 25.96 -26.58
N LEU A 64 -26.00 25.11 -27.27
CA LEU A 64 -25.02 25.51 -28.27
C LEU A 64 -25.46 25.18 -29.71
N GLU A 65 -26.56 24.44 -29.91
CA GLU A 65 -26.99 23.93 -31.22
C GLU A 65 -27.12 25.03 -32.28
N GLU A 66 -27.80 26.14 -31.96
CA GLU A 66 -27.95 27.28 -32.88
C GLU A 66 -26.60 27.91 -33.26
N ARG A 67 -25.66 28.00 -32.30
CA ARG A 67 -24.34 28.57 -32.54
C ARG A 67 -23.43 27.64 -33.35
N LEU A 68 -23.60 26.32 -33.19
CA LEU A 68 -22.82 25.31 -33.91
C LEU A 68 -23.05 25.34 -35.42
N ALA A 69 -24.24 25.80 -35.85
CA ALA A 69 -24.54 26.03 -37.27
C ALA A 69 -23.67 27.14 -37.89
N VAL A 70 -23.21 28.10 -37.08
CA VAL A 70 -22.41 29.25 -37.53
C VAL A 70 -20.92 29.03 -37.30
N ALA A 71 -20.54 28.51 -36.14
CA ALA A 71 -19.15 28.26 -35.77
C ALA A 71 -19.01 26.99 -34.92
N PHE A 72 -18.03 26.16 -35.23
CA PHE A 72 -17.79 24.94 -34.47
C PHE A 72 -17.16 25.30 -33.12
N LEU A 73 -17.81 24.89 -32.04
CA LEU A 73 -17.37 25.13 -30.67
C LEU A 73 -16.90 23.78 -30.09
N PRO A 74 -15.59 23.52 -29.96
CA PRO A 74 -15.10 22.26 -29.41
C PRO A 74 -15.66 21.95 -28.02
N GLN A 75 -16.06 22.96 -27.25
CA GLN A 75 -16.68 22.85 -25.93
C GLN A 75 -18.00 22.07 -25.94
N SER A 76 -18.67 21.93 -27.09
CA SER A 76 -19.86 21.08 -27.21
C SER A 76 -19.53 19.59 -27.35
N VAL A 77 -18.25 19.24 -27.57
CA VAL A 77 -17.79 17.86 -27.74
C VAL A 77 -17.40 17.29 -26.36
N PRO A 78 -18.01 16.17 -25.91
CA PRO A 78 -17.76 15.62 -24.58
C PRO A 78 -16.29 15.29 -24.33
N ALA A 79 -15.59 14.76 -25.34
CA ALA A 79 -14.17 14.42 -25.24
C ALA A 79 -13.27 15.63 -25.02
N TYR A 80 -13.56 16.73 -25.73
CA TYR A 80 -12.82 17.98 -25.58
C TYR A 80 -13.04 18.57 -24.19
N ALA A 81 -14.30 18.64 -23.72
CA ALA A 81 -14.62 19.18 -22.40
C ALA A 81 -13.95 18.39 -21.27
N ALA A 82 -13.97 17.05 -21.31
CA ALA A 82 -13.30 16.22 -20.31
C ALA A 82 -11.77 16.41 -20.34
N THR A 83 -11.18 16.41 -21.53
CA THR A 83 -9.72 16.59 -21.70
C THR A 83 -9.25 17.95 -21.23
N GLU A 84 -9.92 19.04 -21.64
CA GLU A 84 -9.54 20.39 -21.22
C GLU A 84 -9.72 20.60 -19.71
N THR A 85 -10.82 20.09 -19.14
CA THR A 85 -11.06 20.21 -17.70
C THR A 85 -9.99 19.49 -16.89
N LEU A 86 -9.62 18.27 -17.29
CA LEU A 86 -8.57 17.51 -16.59
C LEU A 86 -7.16 18.05 -16.87
N ASN A 87 -6.95 18.76 -17.99
CA ASN A 87 -5.73 19.53 -18.21
C ASN A 87 -5.57 20.70 -17.22
N GLU A 88 -6.66 21.28 -16.71
CA GLU A 88 -6.59 22.26 -15.62
C GLU A 88 -6.06 21.64 -14.31
N ILE A 89 -6.43 20.39 -14.01
CA ILE A 89 -5.88 19.64 -12.87
C ILE A 89 -4.37 19.44 -13.05
N ARG A 90 -3.96 19.05 -14.27
CA ARG A 90 -2.56 18.80 -14.61
C ARG A 90 -1.65 20.03 -14.41
N LYS A 91 -2.16 21.26 -14.50
CA LYS A 91 -1.38 22.47 -14.19
C LYS A 91 -0.84 22.47 -12.75
N LYS A 92 -1.58 21.91 -11.80
CA LYS A 92 -1.16 21.75 -10.39
C LYS A 92 -0.59 20.37 -10.09
N HIS A 93 -0.94 19.38 -10.92
CA HIS A 93 -0.56 17.98 -10.75
C HIS A 93 0.02 17.42 -12.07
N PRO A 94 1.25 17.80 -12.46
CA PRO A 94 1.80 17.55 -13.80
C PRO A 94 1.94 16.07 -14.17
N ASP A 95 2.09 15.21 -13.17
CA ASP A 95 2.23 13.75 -13.34
C ASP A 95 0.90 13.03 -13.50
N TYR A 96 -0.22 13.73 -13.32
CA TYR A 96 -1.56 13.21 -13.59
C TYR A 96 -1.94 13.55 -15.02
N SER A 97 -2.47 12.57 -15.75
CA SER A 97 -2.95 12.81 -17.11
C SER A 97 -4.22 12.03 -17.40
N TYR A 98 -5.09 12.65 -18.19
CA TYR A 98 -6.19 11.99 -18.87
C TYR A 98 -6.05 12.24 -20.36
N LYS A 99 -6.26 11.19 -21.15
CA LYS A 99 -6.25 11.28 -22.61
C LYS A 99 -7.30 10.34 -23.20
N GLU A 100 -8.03 10.81 -24.18
CA GLU A 100 -8.85 9.95 -25.05
C GLU A 100 -8.00 9.51 -26.25
N ALA A 101 -7.16 8.50 -26.05
CA ALA A 101 -6.23 8.01 -27.05
C ALA A 101 -6.99 7.23 -28.14
N THR A 102 -7.13 7.84 -29.32
CA THR A 102 -7.84 7.23 -30.46
C THR A 102 -6.89 6.94 -31.61
N LEU A 103 -7.18 5.89 -32.39
CA LEU A 103 -6.33 5.48 -33.51
C LEU A 103 -6.39 6.47 -34.68
N ASN A 104 -7.56 7.06 -34.90
CA ASN A 104 -7.81 8.10 -35.89
C ASN A 104 -8.62 9.24 -35.26
N PRO A 105 -7.98 10.16 -34.51
CA PRO A 105 -8.67 11.30 -33.87
C PRO A 105 -9.00 12.41 -34.86
N THR A 106 -10.02 13.21 -34.54
CA THR A 106 -10.19 14.53 -35.18
C THR A 106 -9.06 15.49 -34.81
N ASN A 107 -8.70 15.55 -33.51
CA ASN A 107 -7.61 16.39 -33.02
C ASN A 107 -6.34 15.55 -32.80
N LEU A 108 -5.26 15.87 -33.51
CA LEU A 108 -4.03 15.06 -33.47
C LEU A 108 -3.37 14.95 -32.09
N ARG A 109 -3.68 15.83 -31.14
CA ARG A 109 -3.24 15.69 -29.74
C ARG A 109 -3.72 14.38 -29.10
N ASP A 110 -4.85 13.87 -29.56
CA ASP A 110 -5.55 12.69 -29.03
C ASP A 110 -5.14 11.42 -29.78
N ARG A 111 -4.14 11.51 -30.68
CA ARG A 111 -3.63 10.34 -31.41
C ARG A 111 -2.98 9.38 -30.45
N ALA A 112 -3.40 8.13 -30.50
CA ALA A 112 -2.79 7.07 -29.72
C ALA A 112 -1.30 6.97 -30.05
N THR A 113 -0.49 6.96 -29.00
CA THR A 113 0.90 6.49 -29.03
C THR A 113 0.92 4.96 -29.12
N ASP A 114 2.07 4.36 -29.40
CA ASP A 114 2.18 2.92 -29.69
C ASP A 114 1.58 2.05 -28.56
N TRP A 115 1.93 2.32 -27.30
CA TRP A 115 1.40 1.57 -26.16
C TRP A 115 -0.10 1.81 -25.92
N GLU A 116 -0.63 2.99 -26.27
CA GLU A 116 -2.07 3.27 -26.20
C GLU A 116 -2.80 2.52 -27.30
N ALA A 117 -2.22 2.42 -28.50
CA ALA A 117 -2.77 1.66 -29.61
C ALA A 117 -2.83 0.16 -29.29
N ASP A 118 -1.88 -0.36 -28.50
CA ASP A 118 -1.93 -1.73 -27.97
C ASP A 118 -3.14 -1.92 -27.05
N LEU A 119 -3.44 -0.96 -26.16
CA LEU A 119 -4.65 -1.00 -25.33
C LEU A 119 -5.93 -1.01 -26.18
N VAL A 120 -6.00 -0.18 -27.22
CA VAL A 120 -7.14 -0.17 -28.15
C VAL A 120 -7.28 -1.53 -28.84
N SER A 121 -6.16 -2.13 -29.26
CA SER A 121 -6.13 -3.44 -29.90
C SER A 121 -6.60 -4.55 -28.95
N VAL A 122 -6.20 -4.50 -27.68
CA VAL A 122 -6.72 -5.41 -26.65
C VAL A 122 -8.23 -5.27 -26.53
N PHE A 123 -8.78 -4.05 -26.46
CA PHE A 123 -10.24 -3.86 -26.38
C PHE A 123 -11.01 -4.26 -27.65
N ARG A 124 -10.38 -4.18 -28.82
CA ARG A 124 -10.97 -4.65 -30.09
C ARG A 124 -11.02 -6.18 -30.17
N ASN A 125 -9.97 -6.84 -29.69
CA ASN A 125 -9.80 -8.29 -29.79
C ASN A 125 -10.40 -9.04 -28.59
N ALA A 126 -10.52 -8.40 -27.44
CA ALA A 126 -11.19 -8.96 -26.29
C ALA A 126 -12.69 -9.10 -26.55
N ASN A 127 -13.29 -10.14 -25.98
CA ASN A 127 -14.74 -10.24 -25.88
C ASN A 127 -15.29 -8.96 -25.21
N ALA A 128 -16.54 -8.58 -25.53
CA ALA A 128 -17.19 -7.37 -25.01
C ALA A 128 -17.24 -7.24 -23.47
N ALA A 129 -16.79 -8.26 -22.73
CA ALA A 129 -16.67 -8.29 -21.28
C ALA A 129 -15.51 -7.45 -20.71
N THR A 130 -14.43 -7.20 -21.47
CA THR A 130 -13.30 -6.41 -20.94
C THR A 130 -13.65 -4.92 -20.93
N LYS A 131 -14.11 -4.44 -19.78
CA LYS A 131 -14.53 -3.05 -19.56
C LYS A 131 -13.40 -2.11 -19.16
N GLU A 132 -12.34 -2.66 -18.58
CA GLU A 132 -11.26 -1.89 -18.00
C GLU A 132 -9.95 -2.69 -18.02
N ILE A 133 -8.83 -1.98 -18.17
CA ILE A 133 -7.48 -2.52 -17.99
C ILE A 133 -6.78 -1.61 -16.99
N ILE A 134 -6.23 -2.22 -15.93
CA ILE A 134 -5.38 -1.54 -14.96
C ILE A 134 -3.97 -2.10 -15.11
N GLY A 135 -2.99 -1.21 -15.26
CA GLY A 135 -1.60 -1.61 -15.39
C GLY A 135 -0.66 -0.56 -14.81
N GLU A 136 0.61 -0.92 -14.77
CA GLU A 136 1.69 -0.06 -14.28
C GLU A 136 2.76 0.04 -15.38
N ARG A 137 3.41 1.19 -15.46
CA ARG A 137 4.45 1.44 -16.44
C ARG A 137 5.50 2.41 -15.91
N GLU A 138 6.73 2.23 -16.40
CA GLU A 138 7.75 3.26 -16.29
C GLU A 138 7.48 4.37 -17.31
N THR A 139 7.56 5.61 -16.86
CA THR A 139 7.44 6.80 -17.70
C THR A 139 8.64 7.72 -17.47
N PRO A 140 8.90 8.69 -18.36
CA PRO A 140 9.97 9.67 -18.14
C PRO A 140 9.82 10.47 -16.82
N THR A 141 8.60 10.57 -16.27
CA THR A 141 8.31 11.24 -15.00
C THR A 141 8.24 10.27 -13.80
N GLY A 142 8.49 8.98 -14.03
CA GLY A 142 8.55 7.93 -13.00
C GLY A 142 7.52 6.82 -13.17
N HIS A 143 7.46 5.93 -12.18
CA HIS A 143 6.53 4.81 -12.15
C HIS A 143 5.09 5.32 -12.03
N SER A 144 4.22 4.91 -12.96
CA SER A 144 2.84 5.35 -13.04
C SER A 144 1.88 4.17 -13.17
N LEU A 145 0.76 4.27 -12.47
CA LEU A 145 -0.39 3.40 -12.66
C LEU A 145 -1.31 4.02 -13.71
N TYR A 146 -1.82 3.21 -14.63
CA TYR A 146 -2.83 3.64 -15.58
C TYR A 146 -4.11 2.81 -15.46
N ILE A 147 -5.22 3.46 -15.75
CA ILE A 147 -6.53 2.83 -15.96
C ILE A 147 -6.99 3.20 -17.35
N ALA A 148 -7.38 2.18 -18.12
CA ALA A 148 -7.89 2.34 -19.47
C ALA A 148 -9.30 1.78 -19.61
N ARG A 149 -10.18 2.53 -20.28
CA ARG A 149 -11.55 2.08 -20.65
C ARG A 149 -11.78 2.28 -22.16
N PRO A 150 -12.49 1.37 -22.84
CA PRO A 150 -12.66 1.46 -24.28
C PRO A 150 -13.60 2.60 -24.68
N ILE A 151 -13.24 3.33 -25.74
CA ILE A 151 -14.15 4.25 -26.43
C ILE A 151 -14.86 3.44 -27.50
N ARG A 152 -16.01 2.86 -27.14
CA ARG A 152 -16.90 2.17 -28.06
C ARG A 152 -17.94 3.15 -28.62
N VAL A 153 -18.11 3.14 -29.93
CA VAL A 153 -19.14 3.94 -30.62
C VAL A 153 -20.50 3.27 -30.42
N SER A 154 -21.09 3.39 -29.24
CA SER A 154 -22.38 2.76 -28.91
C SER A 154 -23.59 3.58 -29.34
N ASP A 155 -23.41 4.88 -29.57
CA ASP A 155 -24.48 5.82 -29.94
C ASP A 155 -24.33 6.23 -31.43
N PRO A 156 -25.35 6.02 -32.28
CA PRO A 156 -25.35 6.50 -33.66
C PRO A 156 -25.08 8.01 -33.82
N ALA A 157 -25.36 8.83 -32.81
CA ALA A 157 -25.09 10.26 -32.84
C ALA A 157 -23.60 10.59 -33.07
N CYS A 158 -22.67 9.71 -32.68
CA CYS A 158 -21.25 9.87 -32.99
C CYS A 158 -20.98 9.88 -34.52
N LEU A 159 -21.79 9.15 -35.29
CA LEU A 159 -21.63 9.02 -36.73
C LEU A 159 -22.08 10.26 -37.50
N ALA A 160 -22.82 11.18 -36.86
CA ALA A 160 -23.15 12.49 -37.44
C ALA A 160 -21.90 13.34 -37.72
N CYS A 161 -20.81 13.11 -36.98
CA CYS A 161 -19.53 13.81 -37.18
C CYS A 161 -18.40 12.89 -37.64
N HIS A 162 -18.43 11.60 -37.29
CA HIS A 162 -17.28 10.70 -37.46
C HIS A 162 -17.47 9.59 -38.53
N SER A 163 -18.58 9.61 -39.27
CA SER A 163 -18.80 8.65 -40.38
C SER A 163 -17.93 8.99 -41.59
N VAL A 164 -18.41 9.83 -42.49
CA VAL A 164 -17.67 10.31 -43.66
C VAL A 164 -17.59 11.83 -43.65
N PRO A 165 -16.54 12.44 -44.23
CA PRO A 165 -16.39 13.90 -44.22
C PRO A 165 -17.62 14.64 -44.75
N ALA A 166 -18.27 14.13 -45.80
CA ALA A 166 -19.45 14.76 -46.40
C ALA A 166 -20.69 14.82 -45.48
N ALA A 167 -20.74 14.00 -44.43
CA ALA A 167 -21.84 14.00 -43.47
C ALA A 167 -21.57 14.91 -42.25
N ALA A 168 -20.32 15.32 -42.05
CA ALA A 168 -19.92 16.09 -40.89
C ALA A 168 -20.26 17.59 -41.04
N PRO A 169 -20.45 18.32 -39.93
CA PRO A 169 -20.72 19.75 -39.98
C PRO A 169 -19.62 20.52 -40.74
N GLU A 170 -20.00 21.39 -41.68
CA GLU A 170 -19.04 22.20 -42.44
C GLU A 170 -18.15 23.04 -41.52
N THR A 171 -18.71 23.52 -40.41
CA THR A 171 -17.98 24.29 -39.39
C THR A 171 -16.86 23.47 -38.73
N MET A 172 -17.07 22.16 -38.54
CA MET A 172 -16.05 21.23 -38.03
C MET A 172 -14.94 21.02 -39.07
N LEU A 173 -15.31 20.79 -40.33
CA LEU A 173 -14.37 20.59 -41.43
C LEU A 173 -13.49 21.83 -41.66
N LYS A 174 -14.04 23.04 -41.50
CA LYS A 174 -13.26 24.28 -41.57
C LYS A 174 -12.17 24.36 -40.50
N LEU A 175 -12.42 23.80 -39.31
CA LEU A 175 -11.47 23.86 -38.19
C LEU A 175 -10.45 22.71 -38.21
N TYR A 176 -10.88 21.50 -38.52
CA TYR A 176 -10.05 20.28 -38.39
C TYR A 176 -9.70 19.61 -39.72
N GLY A 177 -10.30 20.05 -40.83
CA GLY A 177 -10.16 19.41 -42.13
C GLY A 177 -10.93 18.09 -42.25
N SER A 178 -10.71 17.39 -43.36
CA SER A 178 -11.40 16.14 -43.72
C SER A 178 -10.52 14.88 -43.62
N ALA A 179 -9.25 15.03 -43.20
CA ALA A 179 -8.26 13.96 -43.27
C ALA A 179 -8.35 12.93 -42.12
N ASN A 180 -8.71 13.37 -40.91
CA ASN A 180 -8.67 12.54 -39.69
C ASN A 180 -10.01 12.58 -38.93
N GLY A 181 -10.25 11.58 -38.09
CA GLY A 181 -11.46 11.52 -37.26
C GLY A 181 -12.71 11.01 -37.97
N PHE A 182 -12.55 10.31 -39.10
CA PHE A 182 -13.64 9.71 -39.86
C PHE A 182 -13.46 8.20 -40.01
N GLY A 183 -14.47 7.52 -40.57
CA GLY A 183 -14.48 6.09 -40.84
C GLY A 183 -14.93 5.23 -39.66
N TRP A 184 -15.46 5.85 -38.60
CA TRP A 184 -15.94 5.12 -37.41
C TRP A 184 -17.19 4.31 -37.75
N LYS A 185 -17.32 3.12 -37.16
CA LYS A 185 -18.51 2.27 -37.30
C LYS A 185 -19.23 2.10 -35.96
N LEU A 186 -20.56 1.93 -36.02
CA LEU A 186 -21.35 1.62 -34.84
C LEU A 186 -20.83 0.33 -34.18
N ASN A 187 -20.72 0.34 -32.85
CA ASN A 187 -20.18 -0.69 -31.98
C ASN A 187 -18.67 -0.96 -32.10
N GLU A 188 -17.94 -0.20 -32.92
CA GLU A 188 -16.48 -0.28 -33.02
C GLU A 188 -15.81 0.36 -31.79
N VAL A 189 -14.69 -0.21 -31.34
CA VAL A 189 -13.78 0.46 -30.40
C VAL A 189 -12.80 1.29 -31.21
N VAL A 190 -12.85 2.62 -31.08
CA VAL A 190 -12.04 3.57 -31.86
C VAL A 190 -10.85 4.13 -31.08
N GLY A 191 -10.85 3.92 -29.76
CA GLY A 191 -9.82 4.39 -28.86
C GLY A 191 -9.98 3.86 -27.45
N ALA A 192 -9.19 4.42 -26.53
CA ALA A 192 -9.24 4.18 -25.11
C ALA A 192 -9.17 5.51 -24.34
N GLN A 193 -10.00 5.65 -23.32
CA GLN A 193 -9.83 6.65 -22.28
C GLN A 193 -8.75 6.15 -21.35
N VAL A 194 -7.69 6.92 -21.17
CA VAL A 194 -6.52 6.53 -20.39
C VAL A 194 -6.30 7.58 -19.31
N VAL A 195 -6.40 7.16 -18.06
CA VAL A 195 -5.94 7.91 -16.89
C VAL A 195 -4.56 7.37 -16.52
N SER A 196 -3.62 8.26 -16.20
CA SER A 196 -2.33 7.90 -15.63
C SER A 196 -2.07 8.74 -14.38
N VAL A 197 -1.64 8.07 -13.31
CA VAL A 197 -1.44 8.64 -11.98
C VAL A 197 -0.07 8.20 -11.47
N PRO A 198 0.71 9.08 -10.80
CA PRO A 198 2.01 8.72 -10.26
C PRO A 198 1.89 7.76 -9.07
N MET A 199 2.78 6.77 -9.01
CA MET A 199 2.89 5.84 -7.88
C MET A 199 3.95 6.28 -6.85
N SER A 200 4.81 7.24 -7.20
CA SER A 200 5.96 7.66 -6.38
C SER A 200 5.54 8.13 -4.99
N LEU A 201 4.60 9.08 -4.89
CA LEU A 201 4.19 9.66 -3.62
C LEU A 201 3.46 8.63 -2.71
N PRO A 202 2.47 7.85 -3.19
CA PRO A 202 1.82 6.83 -2.35
C PRO A 202 2.77 5.72 -1.88
N VAL A 203 3.68 5.27 -2.74
CA VAL A 203 4.69 4.25 -2.38
C VAL A 203 5.70 4.80 -1.38
N GLU A 204 6.17 6.04 -1.55
CA GLU A 204 7.06 6.69 -0.60
C GLU A 204 6.40 6.88 0.75
N ASN A 205 5.12 7.29 0.77
CA ASN A 205 4.34 7.41 2.01
C ASN A 205 4.18 6.05 2.72
N ALA A 206 3.91 4.97 1.98
CA ALA A 206 3.89 3.62 2.53
C ALA A 206 5.25 3.22 3.12
N GLN A 207 6.35 3.56 2.44
CA GLN A 207 7.70 3.29 2.94
C GLN A 207 8.00 4.08 4.21
N ARG A 208 7.68 5.37 4.27
CA ARG A 208 7.85 6.21 5.46
C ARG A 208 7.01 5.71 6.64
N ALA A 209 5.76 5.31 6.38
CA ALA A 209 4.89 4.71 7.38
C ALA A 209 5.49 3.39 7.90
N PHE A 210 5.97 2.53 7.00
CA PHE A 210 6.63 1.28 7.35
C PHE A 210 7.88 1.50 8.21
N THR A 211 8.78 2.39 7.80
CA THR A 211 10.01 2.66 8.55
C THR A 211 9.72 3.23 9.94
N THR A 212 8.73 4.12 10.04
CA THR A 212 8.32 4.72 11.32
C THR A 212 7.73 3.67 12.25
N PHE A 213 6.86 2.80 11.72
CA PHE A 213 6.25 1.70 12.46
C PHE A 213 7.27 0.66 12.91
N MET A 214 8.21 0.28 12.05
CA MET A 214 9.25 -0.68 12.42
C MET A 214 10.25 -0.10 13.42
N ALA A 215 10.57 1.19 13.33
CA ALA A 215 11.43 1.87 14.31
C ALA A 215 10.76 1.94 15.68
N SER A 216 9.47 2.27 15.76
CA SER A 216 8.74 2.29 17.03
C SER A 216 8.58 0.88 17.61
N LEU A 217 8.30 -0.12 16.78
CA LEU A 217 8.23 -1.52 17.20
C LEU A 217 9.57 -2.02 17.74
N LEU A 218 10.68 -1.68 17.09
CA LEU A 218 12.03 -2.00 17.56
C LEU A 218 12.28 -1.37 18.94
N ALA A 219 11.92 -0.10 19.12
CA ALA A 219 12.08 0.59 20.40
C ALA A 219 11.29 -0.11 21.52
N VAL A 220 10.05 -0.54 21.25
CA VAL A 220 9.23 -1.31 22.19
C VAL A 220 9.87 -2.66 22.52
N PHE A 221 10.41 -3.38 21.53
CA PHE A 221 11.09 -4.66 21.76
C PHE A 221 12.37 -4.50 22.57
N VAL A 222 13.18 -3.48 22.30
CA VAL A 222 14.38 -3.17 23.09
C VAL A 222 13.99 -2.85 24.52
N PHE A 223 12.96 -2.02 24.74
CA PHE A 223 12.47 -1.70 26.07
C PHE A 223 11.98 -2.94 26.82
N ALA A 224 11.13 -3.76 26.19
CA ALA A 224 10.65 -5.01 26.77
C ALA A 224 11.80 -5.99 27.08
N PHE A 225 12.79 -6.08 26.20
CA PHE A 225 13.96 -6.94 26.41
C PHE A 225 14.76 -6.54 27.65
N VAL A 226 14.99 -5.22 27.84
CA VAL A 226 15.66 -4.67 29.02
C VAL A 226 14.87 -4.96 30.28
N VAL A 227 13.57 -4.64 30.29
CA VAL A 227 12.70 -4.85 31.45
C VAL A 227 12.65 -6.32 31.85
N LEU A 228 12.45 -7.24 30.89
CA LEU A 228 12.43 -8.68 31.16
C LEU A 228 13.77 -9.20 31.67
N ASN A 229 14.89 -8.68 31.15
CA ASN A 229 16.23 -9.04 31.62
C ASN A 229 16.48 -8.57 33.06
N LEU A 230 16.09 -7.34 33.39
CA LEU A 230 16.20 -6.81 34.75
C LEU A 230 15.34 -7.61 35.71
N MET A 231 14.09 -7.88 35.34
CA MET A 231 13.14 -8.68 36.11
C MET A 231 13.69 -10.10 36.37
N LEU A 232 14.12 -10.80 35.33
CA LEU A 232 14.72 -12.14 35.46
C LEU A 232 15.99 -12.12 36.33
N SER A 233 16.84 -11.11 36.15
CA SER A 233 18.09 -11.01 36.88
C SER A 233 17.86 -10.81 38.38
N TRP A 234 16.91 -9.96 38.75
CA TRP A 234 16.64 -9.63 40.16
C TRP A 234 15.72 -10.63 40.84
N MET A 235 14.67 -11.10 40.16
CA MET A 235 13.67 -11.97 40.77
C MET A 235 14.05 -13.44 40.77
N ILE A 236 14.86 -13.91 39.80
CA ILE A 236 15.13 -15.35 39.63
C ILE A 236 16.63 -15.64 39.74
N ILE A 237 17.46 -15.01 38.91
CA ILE A 237 18.88 -15.40 38.81
C ILE A 237 19.65 -15.07 40.09
N GLN A 238 19.50 -13.87 40.64
CA GLN A 238 20.21 -13.48 41.86
C GLN A 238 19.84 -14.35 43.08
N PRO A 239 18.55 -14.58 43.40
CA PRO A 239 18.18 -15.48 44.50
C PRO A 239 18.70 -16.90 44.34
N ILE A 240 18.57 -17.50 43.15
CA ILE A 240 19.09 -18.84 42.87
C ILE A 240 20.61 -18.89 43.02
N ARG A 241 21.33 -17.86 42.56
CA ARG A 241 22.79 -17.80 42.71
C ARG A 241 23.21 -17.71 44.17
N ARG A 242 22.51 -16.92 44.99
CA ARG A 242 22.74 -16.84 46.44
C ARG A 242 22.50 -18.19 47.12
N MET A 243 21.41 -18.87 46.78
CA MET A 243 21.11 -20.23 47.29
C MET A 243 22.16 -21.26 46.87
N SER A 244 22.59 -21.24 45.61
CA SER A 244 23.65 -22.14 45.14
C SER A 244 24.98 -21.93 45.87
N GLN A 245 25.34 -20.67 46.16
CA GLN A 245 26.56 -20.35 46.93
C GLN A 245 26.44 -20.75 48.40
N ALA A 246 25.26 -20.57 49.00
CA ALA A 246 24.98 -21.04 50.36
C ALA A 246 25.05 -22.57 50.46
N ALA A 247 24.49 -23.29 49.49
CA ALA A 247 24.55 -24.75 49.41
C ALA A 247 26.00 -25.26 49.34
N ASP A 248 26.83 -24.63 48.52
CA ASP A 248 28.25 -24.96 48.37
C ASP A 248 29.00 -24.80 49.70
N LYS A 249 28.83 -23.68 50.41
CA LYS A 249 29.42 -23.46 51.73
C LYS A 249 28.99 -24.51 52.77
N VAL A 250 27.69 -24.78 52.84
CA VAL A 250 27.13 -25.80 53.75
C VAL A 250 27.70 -27.18 53.45
N SER A 251 27.89 -27.52 52.16
CA SER A 251 28.50 -28.79 51.76
C SER A 251 29.97 -28.93 52.18
N THR A 252 30.68 -27.82 52.33
CA THR A 252 32.06 -27.78 52.83
C THR A 252 32.15 -27.68 54.36
N GLY A 253 31.01 -27.76 55.07
CA GLY A 253 30.95 -27.72 56.53
C GLY A 253 30.80 -26.32 57.14
N ASP A 254 30.66 -25.26 56.33
CA ASP A 254 30.38 -23.91 56.81
C ASP A 254 28.87 -23.71 56.99
N PHE A 255 28.40 -23.93 58.22
CA PHE A 255 26.99 -23.74 58.61
C PHE A 255 26.68 -22.34 59.13
N ALA A 256 27.67 -21.44 59.23
CA ALA A 256 27.51 -20.10 59.81
C ALA A 256 26.90 -19.07 58.85
N ILE A 257 26.37 -19.52 57.71
CA ILE A 257 25.71 -18.68 56.72
C ILE A 257 24.34 -18.17 57.20
N GLU A 258 24.01 -16.94 56.80
CA GLU A 258 22.72 -16.30 57.09
C GLU A 258 21.58 -17.04 56.38
N GLU A 259 20.45 -17.19 57.07
CA GLU A 259 19.29 -17.91 56.55
C GLU A 259 18.50 -17.09 55.52
N PHE A 260 17.89 -17.79 54.57
CA PHE A 260 17.02 -17.14 53.59
C PHE A 260 15.71 -16.69 54.25
N ALA A 261 15.20 -15.53 53.84
CA ALA A 261 13.95 -14.99 54.37
C ALA A 261 12.75 -15.91 54.04
N GLU A 262 11.99 -16.31 55.07
CA GLU A 262 10.87 -17.27 54.96
C GLU A 262 9.49 -16.59 54.76
N ALA A 263 9.44 -15.26 54.69
CA ALA A 263 8.19 -14.49 54.67
C ALA A 263 7.52 -14.37 53.29
N GLY A 264 8.14 -14.89 52.22
CA GLY A 264 7.59 -14.81 50.86
C GLY A 264 6.50 -15.85 50.56
N LYS A 265 5.77 -15.64 49.47
CA LYS A 265 4.74 -16.57 48.96
C LYS A 265 5.06 -17.15 47.57
N ASP A 266 6.20 -16.78 46.98
CA ASP A 266 6.63 -17.27 45.67
C ASP A 266 7.44 -18.57 45.78
N GLU A 267 7.65 -19.25 44.66
CA GLU A 267 8.39 -20.51 44.61
C GLU A 267 9.83 -20.38 45.13
N ILE A 268 10.43 -19.18 45.00
CA ILE A 268 11.79 -18.91 45.50
C ILE A 268 11.81 -18.87 47.03
N SER A 269 10.83 -18.25 47.68
CA SER A 269 10.71 -18.25 49.14
C SER A 269 10.41 -19.63 49.73
N ILE A 270 9.57 -20.42 49.06
CA ILE A 270 9.28 -21.81 49.46
C ILE A 270 10.56 -22.67 49.37
N LEU A 271 11.36 -22.45 48.32
CA LEU A 271 12.66 -23.09 48.15
C LEU A 271 13.63 -22.66 49.26
N GLY A 272 13.66 -21.37 49.61
CA GLY A 272 14.50 -20.83 50.68
C GLY A 272 14.18 -21.43 52.06
N ALA A 273 12.89 -21.50 52.42
CA ALA A 273 12.46 -22.14 53.66
C ALA A 273 12.82 -23.64 53.68
N SER A 274 12.68 -24.33 52.55
CA SER A 274 13.06 -25.75 52.43
C SER A 274 14.57 -25.94 52.56
N PHE A 275 15.38 -25.04 52.01
CA PHE A 275 16.83 -25.03 52.16
C PHE A 275 17.25 -24.81 53.62
N ASN A 276 16.65 -23.84 54.32
CA ASN A 276 16.94 -23.58 55.74
C ASN A 276 16.69 -24.83 56.61
N ARG A 277 15.56 -25.53 56.39
CA ARG A 277 15.27 -26.79 57.10
C ARG A 277 16.33 -27.86 56.86
N MET A 278 16.76 -28.03 55.61
CA MET A 278 17.81 -29.00 55.24
C MET A 278 19.14 -28.66 55.93
N ARG A 279 19.57 -27.39 55.87
CA ARG A 279 20.79 -26.89 56.52
C ARG A 279 20.79 -27.20 58.02
N ARG A 280 19.70 -26.85 58.73
CA ARG A 280 19.56 -27.11 60.17
C ARG A 280 19.63 -28.61 60.51
N SER A 281 19.06 -29.46 59.66
CA SER A 281 19.09 -30.92 59.84
C SER A 281 20.51 -31.49 59.69
N LEU A 282 21.23 -31.08 58.64
CA LEU A 282 22.63 -31.48 58.40
C LEU A 282 23.56 -30.99 59.52
N GLN A 283 23.40 -29.75 59.97
CA GLN A 283 24.20 -29.19 61.06
C GLN A 283 24.05 -30.01 62.35
N LYS A 284 22.82 -30.38 62.71
CA LYS A 284 22.55 -31.25 63.86
C LYS A 284 23.15 -32.64 63.69
N ALA A 285 23.06 -33.22 62.49
CA ALA A 285 23.63 -34.54 62.21
C ALA A 285 25.16 -34.58 62.39
N MET A 286 25.89 -33.57 61.89
CA MET A 286 27.34 -33.47 62.10
C MET A 286 27.70 -33.29 63.58
N GLN A 287 26.97 -32.46 64.31
CA GLN A 287 27.17 -32.29 65.76
C GLN A 287 26.98 -33.59 66.57
N MET A 288 26.12 -34.50 66.11
CA MET A 288 25.93 -35.80 66.77
C MET A 288 27.03 -36.82 66.43
N ILE A 289 27.73 -36.65 65.31
CA ILE A 289 28.84 -37.52 64.89
C ILE A 289 30.15 -37.10 65.57
N ASP A 290 30.32 -35.79 65.80
CA ASP A 290 31.51 -35.22 66.45
C ASP A 290 31.45 -35.28 68.00
N ALA A 291 30.35 -35.80 68.57
CA ALA A 291 30.11 -35.94 70.01
C ALA A 291 30.38 -37.37 70.51
#